data_AF-A0AA39U367-F1
#
_entry.id   AF-A0AA39U367-F1
#
_cell.length_a   1.000
_cell.length_b   1.000
_cell.length_c   1.000
_cell.angle_alpha   90.00
_cell.angle_beta   90.00
_cell.angle_gamma   90.00
#
_symmetry.space_group_name_H-M   'P 1'
#
loop_
_entity.id
_entity.type
_entity.pdbx_description
1 polymer ?
#
loop_
_entity_poly.entity_id
_entity_poly.type
_entity_poly.pdbx_seq_one_letter_code
_entity_poly.pdbx_strand_id
1 'polypeptide(L)'
;AHRFWAVLIGIDAYVSNPLRGCVSDALSMKQSLIKDVRMSEERIQCLLGSGGPTSDGFLIPTRSNIVNTLHSLIDNPLIERGDNIIVYYAGHGSRYHCLKHDFPRLELDCNNDLCHIDALCPIDRDAIDGNRPIPDISDRELNAIFTQVSRTKGHKITFIADC
;
A
#
# COMPACT_ATOMS: atom_id res chain seq x y z
N ALA A 1 2.59 -24.33 13.57
CA ALA A 1 1.58 -23.57 12.82
C ALA A 1 2.25 -22.33 12.24
N HIS A 2 1.97 -21.96 10.99
CA HIS A 2 2.52 -20.74 10.39
C HIS A 2 1.76 -19.52 10.93
N ARG A 3 2.50 -18.51 11.42
CA ARG A 3 1.92 -17.25 11.88
C ARG A 3 1.84 -16.27 10.71
N PHE A 4 0.76 -15.50 10.68
CA PHE A 4 0.50 -14.51 9.66
C PHE A 4 0.17 -13.15 10.28
N TRP A 5 0.52 -12.10 9.54
CA TRP A 5 0.17 -10.71 9.77
C TRP A 5 -0.34 -10.12 8.47
N ALA A 6 -1.28 -9.18 8.56
CA ALA A 6 -1.85 -8.55 7.38
C ALA A 6 -2.05 -7.04 7.53
N VAL A 7 -1.81 -6.32 6.44
CA VAL A 7 -2.21 -4.92 6.24
C VAL A 7 -3.15 -4.89 5.05
N LEU A 8 -4.37 -4.42 5.24
CA LEU A 8 -5.43 -4.37 4.23
C LEU A 8 -5.83 -2.92 3.99
N ILE A 9 -5.73 -2.45 2.76
CA ILE A 9 -6.00 -1.07 2.37
C ILE A 9 -7.09 -1.09 1.31
N GLY A 10 -8.18 -0.36 1.54
CA GLY A 10 -9.29 -0.24 0.60
C GLY A 10 -9.78 1.19 0.53
N ILE A 11 -9.79 1.78 -0.67
CA ILE A 11 -10.08 3.21 -0.85
C ILE A 11 -11.14 3.40 -1.93
N ASP A 12 -12.31 3.88 -1.53
CA ASP A 12 -13.39 4.26 -2.46
C ASP A 12 -13.48 5.79 -2.61
N ALA A 13 -13.33 6.51 -1.50
CA ALA A 13 -13.69 7.92 -1.38
C ALA A 13 -12.60 8.89 -1.83
N TYR A 14 -12.05 8.68 -3.02
CA TYR A 14 -11.21 9.68 -3.66
C TYR A 14 -12.02 10.94 -3.97
N VAL A 15 -11.39 12.10 -3.81
CA VAL A 15 -11.98 13.39 -4.18
C VAL A 15 -12.28 13.42 -5.68
N SER A 16 -11.29 13.05 -6.50
CA SER A 16 -11.45 12.90 -7.94
C SER A 16 -11.68 11.44 -8.32
N ASN A 17 -12.68 11.18 -9.17
CA ASN A 17 -13.01 9.85 -9.69
C ASN A 17 -13.22 8.80 -8.57
N PRO A 18 -14.23 8.97 -7.68
CA PRO A 18 -14.49 8.01 -6.62
C PRO A 18 -14.76 6.61 -7.16
N LEU A 19 -14.24 5.61 -6.47
CA LEU A 19 -14.44 4.20 -6.78
C LEU A 19 -15.60 3.61 -5.98
N ARG A 20 -15.99 2.40 -6.34
CA ARG A 20 -16.97 1.59 -5.60
C ARG A 20 -16.48 0.16 -5.58
N GLY A 21 -16.17 -0.35 -4.40
CA GLY A 21 -15.86 -1.77 -4.21
C GLY A 21 -14.56 -2.01 -3.47
N CYS A 22 -13.59 -1.09 -3.54
CA CYS A 22 -12.26 -1.29 -2.96
C CYS A 22 -12.32 -1.53 -1.44
N VAL A 23 -13.21 -0.84 -0.72
CA VAL A 23 -13.45 -1.10 0.70
C VAL A 23 -14.10 -2.47 0.90
N SER A 24 -15.04 -2.85 0.06
CA SER A 24 -15.69 -4.17 0.07
C SER A 24 -14.69 -5.30 -0.22
N ASP A 25 -13.74 -5.09 -1.12
CA ASP A 25 -12.72 -6.06 -1.48
C ASP A 25 -11.72 -6.26 -0.34
N ALA A 26 -11.28 -5.17 0.30
CA ALA A 26 -10.44 -5.24 1.50
C ALA A 26 -11.14 -5.95 2.67
N LEU A 27 -12.44 -5.69 2.89
CA LEU A 27 -13.24 -6.37 3.91
C LEU A 27 -13.48 -7.85 3.57
N SER A 28 -13.68 -8.17 2.29
CA SER A 28 -13.78 -9.57 1.83
C SER A 28 -12.46 -10.32 2.07
N MET A 29 -11.33 -9.70 1.75
CA MET A 29 -10.00 -10.24 2.04
C MET A 29 -9.81 -10.46 3.55
N LYS A 30 -10.20 -9.49 4.41
CA LYS A 30 -10.19 -9.65 5.87
C LYS A 30 -10.97 -10.89 6.30
N GLN A 31 -12.19 -11.07 5.79
CA GLN A 31 -13.02 -12.21 6.14
C GLN A 31 -12.41 -13.54 5.70
N SER A 32 -11.84 -13.62 4.50
CA SER A 32 -11.15 -14.83 4.02
C SER A 32 -9.90 -15.15 4.85
N LEU A 33 -9.12 -14.14 5.23
CA LEU A 33 -7.96 -14.35 6.11
C LEU A 33 -8.35 -14.90 7.49
N ILE A 34 -9.48 -14.44 8.05
CA ILE A 34 -9.99 -14.94 9.33
C ILE A 34 -10.57 -16.36 9.17
N LYS A 35 -11.42 -16.58 8.17
CA LYS A 35 -12.19 -17.83 8.01
C LYS A 35 -11.33 -18.97 7.45
N ASP A 36 -10.57 -18.69 6.41
CA ASP A 36 -9.89 -19.71 5.61
C ASP A 36 -8.43 -19.90 6.07
N VAL A 37 -7.73 -18.80 6.34
CA VAL A 37 -6.33 -18.83 6.85
C VAL A 37 -6.27 -18.96 8.38
N ARG A 38 -7.41 -18.85 9.07
CA ARG A 38 -7.52 -18.91 10.55
C ARG A 38 -6.63 -17.87 11.24
N MET A 39 -6.50 -16.68 10.66
CA MET A 39 -5.74 -15.57 11.23
C MET A 39 -6.53 -14.89 12.35
N SER A 40 -5.83 -14.50 13.42
CA SER A 40 -6.38 -13.67 14.50
C SER A 40 -6.66 -12.25 13.98
N GLU A 41 -7.79 -11.67 14.34
CA GLU A 41 -8.17 -10.33 13.91
C GLU A 41 -7.19 -9.26 14.41
N GLU A 42 -6.58 -9.47 15.58
CA GLU A 42 -5.58 -8.57 16.18
C GLU A 42 -4.28 -8.49 15.38
N ARG A 43 -4.09 -9.39 14.40
CA ARG A 43 -2.94 -9.38 13.47
C ARG A 43 -3.28 -8.80 12.10
N ILE A 44 -4.48 -8.25 11.95
CA ILE A 44 -4.96 -7.65 10.71
C ILE A 44 -5.19 -6.15 10.95
N GLN A 45 -4.38 -5.32 10.32
CA GLN A 45 -4.57 -3.88 10.33
C GLN A 45 -5.30 -3.44 9.06
N CYS A 46 -6.38 -2.67 9.21
CA CYS A 46 -7.19 -2.19 8.09
C CYS A 46 -7.13 -0.66 7.99
N LEU A 47 -6.91 -0.16 6.77
CA LEU A 47 -7.02 1.25 6.42
C LEU A 47 -8.11 1.39 5.36
N LEU A 48 -9.28 1.92 5.75
CA LEU A 48 -10.46 1.96 4.89
C LEU A 48 -10.93 3.39 4.67
N GLY A 49 -11.08 3.76 3.39
CA GLY A 49 -11.51 5.08 2.95
C GLY A 49 -12.87 5.03 2.28
N SER A 50 -13.96 4.95 3.07
CA SER A 50 -15.33 5.04 2.58
C SER A 50 -15.88 6.46 2.78
N GLY A 51 -16.74 6.92 1.85
CA GLY A 51 -17.30 8.29 1.88
C GLY A 51 -18.43 8.48 2.89
N GLY A 52 -18.71 7.44 3.70
CA GLY A 52 -19.73 7.44 4.76
C GLY A 52 -19.08 7.37 6.14
N PRO A 53 -19.88 7.40 7.22
CA PRO A 53 -19.36 7.18 8.56
C PRO A 53 -18.62 5.83 8.58
N THR A 54 -17.32 5.86 8.89
CA THR A 54 -16.53 4.66 9.10
C THR A 54 -17.05 4.01 10.38
N SER A 55 -17.94 3.04 10.24
CA SER A 55 -18.65 2.40 11.36
C SER A 55 -17.73 1.76 12.41
N ASP A 56 -16.44 1.56 12.10
CA ASP A 56 -15.57 0.63 12.81
C ASP A 56 -14.21 1.20 13.26
N GLY A 57 -14.02 2.53 13.27
CA GLY A 57 -12.78 3.13 13.80
C GLY A 57 -11.50 2.78 13.02
N PHE A 58 -11.63 2.38 11.76
CA PHE A 58 -10.48 2.11 10.88
C PHE A 58 -9.66 3.37 10.63
N LEU A 59 -8.36 3.18 10.40
CA LEU A 59 -7.47 4.26 10.01
C LEU A 59 -7.82 4.75 8.60
N ILE A 60 -7.84 6.07 8.41
CA ILE A 60 -8.04 6.67 7.09
C ILE A 60 -6.79 6.39 6.24
N PRO A 61 -6.92 5.91 4.99
CA PRO A 61 -5.79 5.54 4.13
C PRO A 61 -5.12 6.77 3.49
N THR A 62 -4.71 7.73 4.31
CA THR A 62 -3.84 8.84 3.91
C THR A 62 -2.45 8.31 3.54
N ARG A 63 -1.68 9.08 2.76
CA ARG A 63 -0.31 8.73 2.42
C ARG A 63 0.51 8.41 3.68
N SER A 64 0.42 9.28 4.68
CA SER A 64 1.15 9.13 5.94
C SER A 64 0.74 7.87 6.70
N ASN A 65 -0.57 7.56 6.80
CA ASN A 65 -1.03 6.38 7.51
C ASN A 65 -0.64 5.09 6.80
N ILE A 66 -0.71 5.04 5.46
CA ILE A 66 -0.27 3.87 4.69
C ILE A 66 1.23 3.64 4.91
N VAL A 67 2.06 4.66 4.67
CA VAL A 67 3.53 4.54 4.81
C VAL A 67 3.92 4.17 6.25
N ASN A 68 3.34 4.84 7.26
CA ASN A 68 3.60 4.55 8.67
C ASN A 68 3.18 3.12 9.05
N THR A 69 2.05 2.64 8.52
CA THR A 69 1.59 1.28 8.78
C THR A 69 2.54 0.25 8.18
N LEU A 70 2.98 0.46 6.93
CA LEU A 70 3.95 -0.44 6.30
C LEU A 70 5.31 -0.42 7.02
N HIS A 71 5.77 0.75 7.48
CA HIS A 71 6.97 0.84 8.31
C HIS A 71 6.80 0.16 9.67
N SER A 72 5.61 0.21 10.27
CA SER A 72 5.35 -0.44 11.56
C SER A 72 5.57 -1.97 11.51
N LEU A 73 5.46 -2.59 10.33
CA LEU A 73 5.79 -4.00 10.14
C LEU A 73 7.26 -4.31 10.47
N ILE A 74 8.16 -3.34 10.31
CA ILE A 74 9.60 -3.45 10.61
C ILE A 74 9.81 -3.43 12.12
N ASP A 75 9.16 -2.49 12.82
CA ASP A 75 9.43 -2.20 14.22
C ASP A 75 8.54 -2.99 15.20
N ASN A 76 7.45 -3.60 14.72
CA ASN A 76 6.52 -4.34 15.57
C ASN A 76 7.22 -5.57 16.20
N PRO A 77 7.42 -5.62 17.53
CA PRO A 77 8.13 -6.71 18.19
C PRO A 77 7.34 -8.02 18.21
N LEU A 78 6.02 -7.98 17.96
CA LEU A 78 5.17 -9.17 17.89
C LEU A 78 5.32 -9.91 16.55
N ILE A 79 5.86 -9.25 15.52
CA ILE A 79 6.19 -9.88 14.24
C ILE A 79 7.58 -10.49 14.35
N GLU A 80 7.62 -11.81 14.37
CA GLU A 80 8.86 -12.58 14.48
C GLU A 80 9.48 -12.84 13.11
N ARG A 81 10.79 -13.08 13.10
CA ARG A 81 11.49 -13.40 11.85
C ARG A 81 10.98 -14.74 11.31
N GLY A 82 10.50 -14.74 10.07
CA GLY A 82 9.93 -15.91 9.39
C GLY A 82 8.41 -16.02 9.45
N ASP A 83 7.73 -15.10 10.15
CA ASP A 83 6.28 -14.88 10.03
C ASP A 83 5.93 -14.50 8.58
N ASN A 84 4.71 -14.86 8.16
CA ASN A 84 4.20 -14.49 6.84
C ASN A 84 3.52 -13.12 6.93
N ILE A 85 3.81 -12.23 6.00
CA ILE A 85 3.24 -10.88 5.94
C ILE A 85 2.45 -10.75 4.64
N ILE A 86 1.18 -10.39 4.75
CA ILE A 86 0.29 -10.13 3.63
C ILE A 86 0.00 -8.63 3.58
N VAL A 87 0.21 -8.01 2.43
CA VAL A 87 -0.21 -6.63 2.17
C VAL A 87 -1.18 -6.66 1.01
N TYR A 88 -2.40 -6.18 1.23
CA TYR A 88 -3.45 -6.10 0.22
C TYR A 88 -3.83 -4.63 0.01
N TYR A 89 -3.88 -4.20 -1.25
CA TYR A 89 -4.33 -2.88 -1.63
C TYR A 89 -5.42 -2.98 -2.70
N ALA A 90 -6.52 -2.26 -2.50
CA ALA A 90 -7.54 -2.00 -3.51
C ALA A 90 -7.78 -0.49 -3.59
N GLY A 91 -7.64 0.08 -4.79
CA GLY A 91 -7.75 1.53 -5.00
C GLY A 91 -7.23 1.94 -6.37
N HIS A 92 -7.04 3.24 -6.61
CA HIS A 92 -6.45 3.71 -7.86
C HIS A 92 -4.96 3.39 -7.93
N GLY A 93 -4.52 2.90 -9.09
CA GLY A 93 -3.13 2.98 -9.52
C GLY A 93 -2.88 4.21 -10.40
N SER A 94 -1.66 4.72 -10.41
CA SER A 94 -1.23 5.75 -11.36
C SER A 94 0.13 5.42 -11.95
N ARG A 95 0.38 5.92 -13.17
CA ARG A 95 1.64 5.74 -13.90
C ARG A 95 2.21 7.09 -14.28
N TYR A 96 3.45 7.33 -13.88
CA TYR A 96 4.19 8.56 -14.16
C TYR A 96 5.34 8.27 -15.11
N HIS A 97 5.44 9.01 -16.21
CA HIS A 97 6.54 8.88 -17.15
C HIS A 97 7.66 9.86 -16.81
N CYS A 98 8.92 9.41 -16.89
CA CYS A 98 10.07 10.31 -16.84
C CYS A 98 9.97 11.32 -18.00
N LEU A 99 9.97 12.61 -17.66
CA LEU A 99 10.23 13.64 -18.66
C LEU A 99 11.64 13.37 -19.20
N LYS A 100 11.79 13.31 -20.54
CA LYS A 100 13.06 13.05 -21.22
C LYS A 100 14.17 13.84 -20.52
N HIS A 101 15.16 13.12 -20.02
CA HIS A 101 16.33 13.73 -19.43
C HIS A 101 17.05 14.56 -20.53
N ASP A 102 17.05 15.89 -20.41
CA ASP A 102 17.94 16.80 -21.17
C ASP A 102 19.42 16.67 -20.70
N PHE A 103 19.82 15.48 -20.23
CA PHE A 103 21.20 15.22 -19.84
C PHE A 103 21.93 14.62 -21.05
N PRO A 104 22.86 15.35 -21.68
CA PRO A 104 23.72 14.76 -22.68
C PRO A 104 24.71 13.83 -21.96
N ARG A 105 24.70 12.55 -22.33
CA ARG A 105 25.69 11.51 -22.01
C ARG A 105 25.46 10.70 -20.74
N LEU A 106 24.46 9.84 -20.79
CA LEU A 106 24.64 8.42 -20.50
C LEU A 106 23.70 7.69 -21.47
N GLU A 107 24.26 7.19 -22.57
CA GLU A 107 23.63 6.21 -23.45
C GLU A 107 23.47 4.90 -22.67
N LEU A 108 22.65 4.89 -21.62
CA LEU A 108 21.90 3.68 -21.33
C LEU A 108 20.75 3.71 -22.31
N ASP A 109 20.63 2.65 -23.11
CA ASP A 109 19.46 2.35 -23.93
C ASP A 109 18.20 2.25 -23.04
N CYS A 110 17.74 3.38 -22.51
CA CYS A 110 16.40 3.50 -21.99
C CYS A 110 15.50 3.63 -23.22
N ASN A 111 15.18 2.48 -23.82
CA ASN A 111 13.96 2.37 -24.62
C ASN A 111 12.86 3.12 -23.86
N ASN A 112 12.15 4.03 -24.54
CA ASN A 112 11.15 4.95 -23.98
C ASN A 112 10.13 4.29 -23.01
N ASP A 113 10.03 2.96 -23.00
CA ASP A 113 9.14 2.16 -22.15
C ASP A 113 9.72 1.84 -20.74
N LEU A 114 11.01 2.07 -20.48
CA LEU A 114 11.71 1.59 -19.26
C LEU A 114 11.78 2.59 -18.08
N CYS A 115 11.26 3.81 -18.21
CA CYS A 115 11.29 4.81 -17.13
C CYS A 115 9.88 5.31 -16.78
N HIS A 116 8.93 4.40 -16.60
CA HIS A 116 7.70 4.73 -15.91
C HIS A 116 7.81 4.34 -14.43
N ILE A 117 7.10 5.08 -13.59
CA ILE A 117 6.96 4.83 -12.16
C ILE A 117 5.49 4.57 -11.92
N ASP A 118 5.18 3.34 -11.52
CA ASP A 118 3.84 2.99 -11.06
C ASP A 118 3.69 3.40 -9.59
N ALA A 119 2.50 3.80 -9.19
CA ALA A 119 2.25 4.29 -7.84
C ALA A 119 0.85 3.92 -7.36
N LEU A 120 0.74 3.69 -6.04
CA LEU A 120 -0.54 3.56 -5.36
C LEU A 120 -1.04 4.95 -4.96
N CYS A 121 -2.31 5.20 -5.19
CA CYS A 121 -2.92 6.48 -4.89
C CYS A 121 -3.51 6.46 -3.47
N PRO A 122 -3.04 7.29 -2.53
CA PRO A 122 -3.68 7.44 -1.22
C PRO A 122 -4.96 8.29 -1.34
N ILE A 123 -5.82 8.25 -0.32
CA ILE A 123 -7.10 8.99 -0.35
C ILE A 123 -6.91 10.51 -0.44
N ASP A 124 -5.79 11.00 0.09
CA ASP A 124 -5.41 12.42 0.16
C ASP A 124 -4.51 12.86 -1.00
N ARG A 125 -4.42 12.08 -2.09
CA ARG A 125 -3.58 12.41 -3.27
C ARG A 125 -3.85 13.78 -3.90
N ASP A 126 -5.12 14.22 -3.84
CA ASP A 126 -5.55 15.50 -4.41
C ASP A 126 -5.39 16.64 -3.39
N ALA A 127 -4.94 16.34 -2.18
CA ALA A 127 -4.74 17.33 -1.13
C ALA A 127 -3.36 17.99 -1.23
N ILE A 128 -3.26 19.15 -0.59
CA ILE A 128 -2.04 19.94 -0.50
C ILE A 128 -1.61 19.98 0.96
N ASP A 129 -0.38 19.57 1.23
CA ASP A 129 0.27 19.74 2.53
C ASP A 129 1.16 20.99 2.50
N GLY A 130 0.67 22.07 3.12
CA GLY A 130 1.27 23.40 3.01
C GLY A 130 1.23 23.92 1.57
N ASN A 131 2.38 23.92 0.89
CA ASN A 131 2.53 24.36 -0.51
C ASN A 131 2.92 23.21 -1.46
N ARG A 132 2.84 21.95 -1.02
CA ARG A 132 3.24 20.79 -1.83
C ARG A 132 2.07 19.83 -2.00
N PRO A 133 1.83 19.33 -3.21
CA PRO A 133 0.87 18.24 -3.40
C PRO A 133 1.35 17.00 -2.66
N ILE A 134 0.43 16.23 -2.09
CA ILE A 134 0.74 14.95 -1.46
C ILE A 134 1.06 13.94 -2.59
N PRO A 135 2.28 13.37 -2.64
CA PRO A 135 2.63 12.46 -3.72
C PRO A 135 2.02 11.07 -3.51
N ASP A 136 1.65 10.42 -4.60
CA ASP A 136 1.33 9.00 -4.62
C ASP A 136 2.53 8.16 -4.12
N ILE A 137 2.27 6.92 -3.69
CA ILE A 137 3.30 6.03 -3.15
C ILE A 137 3.88 5.19 -4.29
N SER A 138 5.09 5.53 -4.74
CA SER A 138 5.74 4.85 -5.86
C SER A 138 6.09 3.39 -5.56
N ASP A 139 6.12 2.57 -6.60
CA ASP A 139 6.67 1.21 -6.61
C ASP A 139 8.10 1.14 -6.03
N ARG A 140 8.94 2.14 -6.30
CA ARG A 140 10.29 2.27 -5.76
C ARG A 140 10.27 2.46 -4.24
N GLU A 141 9.36 3.28 -3.72
CA GLU A 141 9.18 3.50 -2.29
C GLU A 141 8.65 2.23 -1.61
N LEU A 142 7.64 1.58 -2.19
CA LEU A 142 7.14 0.29 -1.71
C LEU A 142 8.23 -0.78 -1.67
N ASN A 143 9.02 -0.90 -2.75
CA ASN A 143 10.12 -1.84 -2.82
C ASN A 143 11.20 -1.55 -1.77
N ALA A 144 11.50 -0.27 -1.50
CA ALA A 144 12.41 0.11 -0.43
C ALA A 144 11.88 -0.32 0.95
N ILE A 145 10.60 -0.08 1.23
CA ILE A 145 9.96 -0.49 2.49
C ILE A 145 9.96 -2.02 2.63
N PHE A 146 9.48 -2.76 1.62
CA PHE A 146 9.46 -4.23 1.65
C PHE A 146 10.86 -4.84 1.72
N THR A 147 11.88 -4.18 1.15
CA THR A 147 13.28 -4.61 1.33
C THR A 147 13.70 -4.53 2.79
N GLN A 148 13.32 -3.46 3.51
CA GLN A 148 13.62 -3.36 4.94
C GLN A 148 12.83 -4.35 5.78
N VAL A 149 11.53 -4.55 5.48
CA VAL A 149 10.73 -5.59 6.11
C VAL A 149 11.38 -6.96 5.90
N SER A 150 11.85 -7.26 4.67
CA SER A 150 12.49 -8.53 4.34
C SER A 150 13.80 -8.75 5.11
N ARG A 151 14.61 -7.69 5.27
CA ARG A 151 15.85 -7.73 6.05
C ARG A 151 15.58 -8.01 7.54
N THR A 152 14.56 -7.37 8.11
CA THR A 152 14.27 -7.43 9.55
C THR A 152 13.42 -8.64 9.92
N LYS A 153 12.37 -8.94 9.15
CA LYS A 153 11.36 -9.97 9.44
C LYS A 153 11.47 -11.22 8.56
N GLY A 154 12.28 -11.20 7.52
CA GLY A 154 12.43 -12.32 6.57
C GLY A 154 11.58 -12.16 5.32
N HIS A 155 11.80 -13.05 4.35
CA HIS A 155 11.41 -12.87 2.94
C HIS A 155 10.00 -13.37 2.59
N LYS A 156 9.13 -13.65 3.58
CA LYS A 156 7.77 -14.19 3.35
C LYS A 156 6.75 -13.06 3.29
N ILE A 157 6.88 -12.20 2.29
CA ILE A 157 6.01 -11.06 2.07
C ILE A 157 5.22 -11.29 0.78
N THR A 158 3.90 -11.25 0.88
CA THR A 158 2.99 -11.32 -0.27
C THR A 158 2.29 -9.98 -0.42
N PHE A 159 2.49 -9.32 -1.56
CA PHE A 159 1.79 -8.09 -1.91
C PHE A 159 0.79 -8.37 -3.03
N ILE A 160 -0.46 -7.96 -2.82
CA ILE A 160 -1.57 -8.09 -3.79
C ILE A 160 -2.12 -6.68 -4.02
N ALA A 161 -2.16 -6.28 -5.28
CA ALA A 161 -2.67 -4.97 -5.70
C ALA A 161 -3.82 -5.16 -6.68
N ASP A 162 -4.96 -4.57 -6.35
CA ASP A 162 -6.17 -4.45 -7.19
C ASP A 162 -6.30 -2.97 -7.57
N CYS A 163 -5.83 -2.63 -8.78
CA CYS A 163 -5.57 -1.25 -9.23
C CYS A 163 -5.96 -1.03 -10.70
#